data_AF-A0A316JXF7-F1
#
_entry.id   AF-A0A316JXF7-F1
#
_cell.length_a   1.000
_cell.length_b   1.000
_cell.length_c   1.000
_cell.angle_alpha   90.00
_cell.angle_beta   90.00
_cell.angle_gamma   90.00
#
_symmetry.space_group_name_H-M   'P 1'
#
loop_
_entity.id
_entity.type
_entity.pdbx_description
1 polymer ?
#
loop_
_entity_poly.entity_id
_entity_poly.type
_entity_poly.pdbx_seq_one_letter_code
_entity_poly.pdbx_strand_id
1 'polypeptide(L)'
;MNDQNKGNCLHCHTSDGNALGTTGQIVNNGLQWYELNEGMDVGLAAVTGNQEDLGKFKIPSLRNLLFTAPYMHDGRFATLEEVLDFYSEQVVDAP
;
A
#
# COMPACT_ATOMS: atom_id res chain seq x y z
N MET A 1 -3.13 15.97 10.98
CA MET A 1 -2.32 14.78 10.67
C MET A 1 -3.15 13.51 10.48
N ASN A 2 -4.36 13.43 11.05
CA ASN A 2 -5.36 12.40 10.73
C ASN A 2 -6.69 13.07 10.30
N ASP A 3 -6.59 13.92 9.28
CA ASP A 3 -7.75 14.58 8.67
C ASP A 3 -8.20 13.72 7.49
N GLN A 4 -9.46 13.29 7.49
CA GLN A 4 -10.07 12.47 6.44
C GLN A 4 -10.13 13.19 5.09
N ASN A 5 -9.99 14.53 5.09
CA ASN A 5 -9.95 15.35 3.88
C ASN A 5 -8.51 15.65 3.41
N LYS A 6 -7.50 15.03 4.04
CA LYS A 6 -6.08 15.12 3.70
C LYS A 6 -5.47 13.71 3.76
N GLY A 7 -4.18 13.59 4.10
CA GLY A 7 -3.42 12.35 3.93
C GLY A 7 -3.89 11.09 4.69
N ASN A 8 -4.76 11.16 5.72
CA ASN A 8 -5.26 10.01 6.52
C ASN A 8 -4.29 8.82 6.79
N CYS A 9 -2.97 9.06 6.78
CA CYS A 9 -1.97 7.99 6.65
C CYS A 9 -1.93 7.10 7.89
N LEU A 10 -2.21 7.68 9.07
CA LEU A 10 -2.07 7.02 10.36
C LEU A 10 -3.18 5.99 10.65
N HIS A 11 -4.22 5.93 9.81
CA HIS A 11 -5.21 4.84 9.88
C HIS A 11 -4.56 3.48 9.59
N CYS A 12 -3.56 3.45 8.70
CA CYS A 12 -2.85 2.23 8.27
C CYS A 12 -1.41 2.19 8.80
N HIS A 13 -0.69 3.32 8.74
CA HIS A 13 0.69 3.43 9.19
C HIS A 13 0.74 4.07 10.58
N THR A 14 0.64 3.24 11.61
CA THR A 14 0.62 3.73 13.00
C THR A 14 2.01 4.16 13.46
N SER A 15 2.07 5.25 14.23
CA SER A 15 3.27 5.64 14.97
C SER A 15 3.09 5.37 16.48
N ASP A 16 4.22 5.05 17.12
CA ASP A 16 4.51 5.20 18.55
C ASP A 16 3.75 4.34 19.58
N GLY A 17 2.67 3.65 19.19
CA GLY A 17 1.97 2.65 20.02
C GLY A 17 2.27 1.19 19.67
N ASN A 18 2.70 0.92 18.44
CA ASN A 18 3.09 -0.40 17.97
C ASN A 18 4.59 -0.41 17.63
N ALA A 19 5.37 -1.25 18.31
CA ALA A 19 6.80 -1.40 18.07
C ALA A 19 7.15 -1.78 16.63
N LEU A 20 6.19 -2.23 15.82
CA LEU A 20 6.38 -2.55 14.41
C LEU A 20 6.14 -1.35 13.46
N GLY A 21 5.50 -0.27 13.90
CA GLY A 21 5.21 0.90 13.06
C GLY A 21 4.27 0.62 11.87
N THR A 22 3.36 -0.35 12.04
CA THR A 22 2.32 -0.77 11.09
C THR A 22 1.21 -1.48 11.88
N THR A 23 -0.03 -1.53 11.37
CA THR A 23 -1.11 -2.33 11.97
C THR A 23 -0.96 -3.83 11.72
N GLY A 24 -0.13 -4.24 10.75
CA GLY A 24 -0.03 -5.63 10.31
C GLY A 24 -1.22 -6.11 9.49
N GLN A 25 -2.18 -5.23 9.20
CA GLN A 25 -3.28 -5.53 8.29
C GLN A 25 -2.77 -5.72 6.86
N ILE A 26 -3.59 -6.41 6.07
CA ILE A 26 -3.34 -6.68 4.66
C ILE A 26 -4.46 -5.98 3.89
N VAL A 27 -4.10 -5.04 3.02
CA VAL A 27 -5.04 -4.14 2.35
C VAL A 27 -4.64 -3.94 0.89
N ASN A 28 -5.60 -3.57 0.06
CA ASN A 28 -5.36 -3.12 -1.31
C ASN A 28 -5.51 -1.60 -1.34
N ASN A 29 -4.52 -0.88 -1.87
CA ASN A 29 -4.52 0.58 -1.98
C ASN A 29 -4.87 1.09 -3.39
N GLY A 30 -5.32 0.21 -4.29
CA GLY A 30 -5.72 0.54 -5.66
C GLY A 30 -4.56 0.57 -6.67
N LEU A 31 -3.32 0.25 -6.28
CA LEU A 31 -2.13 0.42 -7.12
C LEU A 31 -2.19 -0.31 -8.47
N GLN A 32 -2.80 -1.50 -8.50
CA GLN A 32 -2.70 -2.42 -9.65
C GLN A 32 -3.98 -2.53 -10.50
N TRP A 33 -5.02 -1.75 -10.25
CA TRP A 33 -6.32 -2.00 -10.90
C TRP A 33 -6.30 -1.84 -12.44
N TYR A 34 -5.37 -1.06 -13.01
CA TYR A 34 -5.27 -0.88 -14.46
C TYR A 34 -4.36 -1.90 -15.18
N GLU A 35 -3.66 -2.77 -14.44
CA GLU A 35 -2.71 -3.77 -14.97
C GLU A 35 -3.30 -5.18 -15.06
N LEU A 36 -4.62 -5.31 -15.13
CA LEU A 36 -5.35 -6.60 -15.20
C LEU A 36 -5.02 -7.47 -16.42
N ASN A 37 -4.13 -7.05 -17.31
CA ASN A 37 -3.89 -7.72 -18.58
C ASN A 37 -2.57 -8.53 -18.65
N GLU A 38 -1.63 -8.39 -17.72
CA GLU A 38 -0.37 -9.16 -17.76
C GLU A 38 0.20 -9.47 -16.36
N GLY A 39 0.05 -10.71 -15.88
CA GLY A 39 0.90 -11.22 -14.79
C GLY A 39 0.80 -10.53 -13.42
N MET A 40 -0.36 -9.93 -13.10
CA MET A 40 -0.62 -9.28 -11.82
C MET A 40 -0.27 -10.18 -10.62
N ASP A 41 0.53 -9.66 -9.69
CA ASP A 41 0.71 -10.27 -8.38
C ASP A 41 -0.61 -10.14 -7.60
N VAL A 42 -1.30 -11.26 -7.43
CA VAL A 42 -2.61 -11.29 -6.76
C VAL A 42 -2.52 -11.12 -5.24
N GLY A 43 -1.31 -11.04 -4.67
CA GLY A 43 -1.09 -10.79 -3.25
C GLY A 43 -1.65 -11.90 -2.37
N LEU A 44 -2.38 -11.54 -1.31
CA LEU A 44 -2.94 -12.49 -0.35
C LEU A 44 -3.82 -13.57 -1.00
N ALA A 45 -4.52 -13.26 -2.09
CA ALA A 45 -5.34 -14.23 -2.82
C ALA A 45 -4.54 -15.44 -3.34
N ALA A 46 -3.23 -15.32 -3.58
CA ALA A 46 -2.39 -16.46 -3.96
C ALA A 46 -2.33 -17.53 -2.86
N VAL A 47 -2.53 -17.13 -1.60
CA VAL A 47 -2.50 -18.01 -0.43
C VAL A 47 -3.91 -18.44 -0.04
N THR A 48 -4.88 -17.52 -0.05
CA THR A 48 -6.24 -17.79 0.45
C THR A 48 -7.16 -18.39 -0.61
N GLY A 49 -6.92 -18.10 -1.89
CA GLY A 49 -7.81 -18.45 -3.00
C GLY A 49 -9.10 -17.63 -3.05
N ASN A 50 -9.28 -16.64 -2.16
CA ASN A 50 -10.48 -15.83 -2.10
C ASN A 50 -10.38 -14.62 -3.04
N GLN A 51 -11.45 -14.36 -3.79
CA GLN A 51 -11.52 -13.22 -4.69
C GLN A 51 -11.47 -11.88 -3.95
N GLU A 52 -12.00 -11.81 -2.73
CA GLU A 52 -11.97 -10.61 -1.89
C GLU A 52 -10.56 -10.22 -1.44
N ASP A 53 -9.56 -11.10 -1.59
CA ASP A 53 -8.18 -10.84 -1.18
C ASP A 53 -7.25 -10.43 -2.33
N LEU A 54 -7.81 -10.20 -3.52
CA LEU A 54 -7.04 -9.81 -4.71
C LEU A 54 -6.32 -8.48 -4.50
N GLY A 55 -5.01 -8.49 -4.77
CA GLY A 55 -4.16 -7.30 -4.68
C GLY A 55 -3.97 -6.77 -3.26
N LYS A 56 -4.36 -7.53 -2.24
CA LYS A 56 -4.10 -7.17 -0.84
C LYS A 56 -2.66 -7.51 -0.47
N PHE A 57 -1.92 -6.53 0.02
CA PHE A 57 -0.56 -6.66 0.53
C PHE A 57 -0.47 -6.19 1.97
N LYS A 58 0.48 -6.75 2.72
CA LYS A 58 0.73 -6.34 4.10
C LYS A 58 1.19 -4.88 4.12
N ILE A 59 0.59 -4.07 5.00
CA ILE A 59 1.01 -2.69 5.22
C ILE A 59 2.46 -2.68 5.76
N PRO A 60 3.43 -2.07 5.05
CA PRO A 60 4.81 -2.02 5.50
C PRO A 60 5.01 -1.05 6.67
N SER A 61 6.06 -1.28 7.45
CA SER A 61 6.55 -0.27 8.40
C SER A 61 7.14 0.90 7.62
N LEU A 62 6.93 2.12 8.09
CA LEU A 62 7.57 3.31 7.51
C LEU A 62 8.94 3.62 8.16
N ARG A 63 9.41 2.77 9.08
CA ARG A 63 10.77 2.92 9.64
C ARG A 63 11.82 2.64 8.57
N ASN A 64 12.84 3.48 8.52
CA ASN A 64 13.92 3.45 7.53
C ASN A 64 13.49 3.68 6.07
N LEU A 65 12.28 4.18 5.83
CA LEU A 65 11.72 4.36 4.49
C LEU A 65 12.65 5.14 3.53
N LEU A 66 13.39 6.12 4.04
CA LEU A 66 14.34 6.90 3.22
C LEU A 66 15.50 6.08 2.62
N PHE A 67 15.71 4.84 3.06
CA PHE A 67 16.85 3.99 2.65
C PHE A 67 16.42 2.72 1.90
N THR A 68 15.14 2.60 1.52
CA THR A 68 14.56 1.36 0.99
C THR A 68 13.94 1.52 -0.39
N ALA A 69 14.34 2.53 -1.15
CA ALA A 69 13.92 2.63 -2.55
C ALA A 69 14.37 1.38 -3.35
N PRO A 70 13.63 0.97 -4.38
CA PRO A 70 12.35 1.55 -4.82
C PRO A 70 11.15 1.13 -3.94
N TYR A 71 10.04 1.85 -4.07
CA TYR A 71 8.87 1.75 -3.21
C TYR A 71 7.72 0.93 -3.82
N MET A 72 6.76 0.55 -2.96
CA MET A 72 5.67 -0.42 -3.21
C MET A 72 6.13 -1.87 -3.31
N HIS A 73 5.18 -2.80 -3.44
CA HIS A 73 5.46 -4.24 -3.42
C HIS A 73 6.18 -4.73 -4.69
N ASP A 74 6.06 -3.98 -5.78
CA ASP A 74 6.69 -4.25 -7.08
C ASP A 74 7.85 -3.30 -7.40
N GLY A 75 8.16 -2.34 -6.52
CA GLY A 75 9.27 -1.42 -6.72
C GLY A 75 9.09 -0.43 -7.86
N ARG A 76 7.86 -0.09 -8.27
CA ARG A 76 7.63 0.78 -9.44
C ARG A 76 7.99 2.26 -9.21
N PHE A 77 8.03 2.73 -7.97
CA PHE A 77 8.34 4.13 -7.65
C PHE A 77 9.79 4.27 -7.16
N ALA A 78 10.54 5.16 -7.80
CA ALA A 78 11.92 5.48 -7.44
C ALA A 78 12.01 6.48 -6.28
N THR A 79 11.00 7.35 -6.11
CA THR A 79 11.01 8.43 -5.11
C THR A 79 9.80 8.39 -4.18
N LEU A 80 9.92 9.07 -3.03
CA LEU A 80 8.78 9.23 -2.11
C LEU A 80 7.76 10.22 -2.62
N GLU A 81 8.19 11.19 -3.43
CA GLU A 81 7.30 12.12 -4.12
C GLU A 81 6.33 11.35 -5.03
N GLU A 82 6.82 10.39 -5.82
CA GLU A 82 5.95 9.53 -6.65
C GLU A 82 4.94 8.73 -5.82
N VAL A 83 5.34 8.27 -4.63
CA VAL A 83 4.43 7.58 -3.69
C VAL A 83 3.34 8.55 -3.20
N LEU A 84 3.71 9.78 -2.84
CA LEU A 84 2.76 10.78 -2.36
C LEU A 84 1.81 11.24 -3.47
N ASP A 85 2.31 11.40 -4.69
CA ASP A 85 1.52 11.75 -5.87
C ASP A 85 0.52 10.64 -6.18
N PHE A 86 0.93 9.37 -6.06
CA PHE A 86 0.01 8.24 -6.18
C PHE A 86 -1.15 8.33 -5.18
N TYR A 87 -0.84 8.49 -3.88
CA TYR A 87 -1.87 8.59 -2.84
C TYR A 87 -2.77 9.82 -2.98
N SER A 88 -2.28 10.89 -3.61
CA SER A 88 -3.01 12.15 -3.75
C SER A 88 -3.91 12.17 -4.99
N GLU A 89 -3.51 11.49 -6.07
CA GLU A 89 -4.13 11.69 -7.39
C GLU A 89 -4.53 10.41 -8.13
N GLN A 90 -3.97 9.25 -7.76
CA GLN A 90 -4.05 8.04 -8.58
C GLN A 90 -4.66 6.82 -7.87
N VAL A 91 -5.05 6.95 -6.60
CA VAL A 91 -5.79 5.90 -5.89
C VAL A 91 -7.15 5.71 -6.57
N VAL A 92 -7.47 4.45 -6.85
CA VAL A 92 -8.77 4.04 -7.40
C VAL A 92 -9.42 3.02 -6.49
N ASP A 93 -10.75 2.96 -6.53
CA ASP A 93 -11.49 1.90 -5.85
C ASP A 93 -11.15 0.55 -6.50
N ALA A 94 -10.55 -0.33 -5.72
CA ALA A 94 -10.33 -1.72 -6.06
C ALA A 94 -11.30 -2.60 -5.25
N PRO A 95 -11.82 -3.70 -5.84
CA PRO A 95 -12.76 -4.60 -5.18
C PRO A 95 -12.18 -5.32 -3.96
#